data_AF-A0A2M8DAN2-F1
#
_entry.id   AF-A0A2M8DAN2-F1
#
_cell.length_a   1.000
_cell.length_b   1.000
_cell.length_c   1.000
_cell.angle_alpha   90.00
_cell.angle_beta   90.00
_cell.angle_gamma   90.00
#
_symmetry.space_group_name_H-M   'P 1'
#
loop_
_entity.id
_entity.type
_entity.pdbx_description
1 polymer ?
#
loop_
_entity_poly.entity_id
_entity_poly.type
_entity_poly.pdbx_seq_one_letter_code
_entity_poly.pdbx_strand_id
1 'polypeptide(L)'
;MISNFYSKIPKRVRILILFIFIILLAYFVLRFLIVDVKNVPEDFLRARQEASLIAQDIVTISNESTNSLGEIVRLDKERKYTEALVLISKELERNRQARERAIKLSVQLETMAKNLAEISPASAGQKALEAISSETALISRLITYNDYLTQLLEILRGKFLGKTDGDRIAELITKINDEARAINDLNQKFNDTMNEFDLK
;
A
#
# COMPACT_ATOMS: atom_id res chain seq x y z
N MET A 1 -23.68 49.16 18.06
CA MET A 1 -22.67 50.23 17.92
C MET A 1 -22.07 50.34 16.51
N ILE A 2 -22.73 49.84 15.45
CA ILE A 2 -22.26 49.89 14.03
C ILE A 2 -23.11 50.86 13.17
N SER A 3 -24.29 51.29 13.63
CA SER A 3 -25.20 52.11 12.82
C SER A 3 -24.76 53.56 12.64
N ASN A 4 -23.89 54.09 13.51
CA ASN A 4 -23.50 55.51 13.49
C ASN A 4 -22.33 55.84 12.55
N PHE A 5 -21.73 54.84 11.91
CA PHE A 5 -20.66 55.07 10.91
C PHE A 5 -21.19 55.10 9.46
N TYR A 6 -22.37 54.53 9.22
CA TYR A 6 -22.96 54.39 7.89
C TYR A 6 -23.57 55.68 7.31
N SER A 7 -23.87 56.68 8.15
CA SER A 7 -24.56 57.90 7.74
C SER A 7 -23.65 59.03 7.25
N LYS A 8 -22.32 58.91 7.39
CA LYS A 8 -21.33 59.93 6.97
C LYS A 8 -20.59 59.61 5.67
N ILE A 9 -20.85 58.46 5.06
CA ILE A 9 -20.16 58.01 3.83
C ILE A 9 -20.87 58.63 2.61
N PRO A 10 -20.16 59.35 1.72
CA PRO A 10 -20.73 59.88 0.49
C PRO A 10 -21.37 58.76 -0.35
N LYS A 11 -22.55 59.01 -0.94
CA LYS A 11 -23.31 58.01 -1.71
C LYS A 11 -22.46 57.27 -2.76
N ARG A 12 -21.51 57.96 -3.38
CA ARG A 12 -20.57 57.40 -4.38
C ARG A 12 -19.59 56.38 -3.77
N VAL A 13 -19.08 56.63 -2.57
CA VAL A 13 -18.15 55.72 -1.87
C VAL A 13 -18.89 54.48 -1.38
N ARG A 14 -20.15 54.63 -0.95
CA ARG A 14 -20.99 53.50 -0.53
C ARG A 14 -21.25 52.52 -1.67
N ILE A 15 -21.53 53.03 -2.88
CA ILE A 15 -21.71 52.20 -4.08
C ILE A 15 -20.43 51.45 -4.42
N LEU A 16 -19.27 52.11 -4.29
CA LEU A 16 -17.97 51.52 -4.59
C LEU A 16 -17.60 50.39 -3.61
N ILE A 17 -17.85 50.58 -2.31
CA ILE A 17 -17.65 49.53 -1.28
C ILE A 17 -18.55 48.33 -1.57
N LEU A 18 -19.81 48.56 -1.92
CA LEU A 18 -20.79 47.49 -2.19
C LEU A 18 -20.40 46.71 -3.46
N PHE A 19 -19.88 47.40 -4.48
CA PHE A 19 -19.35 46.79 -5.69
C PHE A 19 -18.11 45.91 -5.41
N ILE A 20 -17.15 46.42 -4.62
CA ILE A 20 -15.98 45.63 -4.19
C ILE A 20 -16.42 44.40 -3.39
N PHE A 21 -17.40 44.54 -2.51
CA PHE A 21 -17.92 43.43 -1.71
C PHE A 21 -18.59 42.37 -2.59
N ILE A 22 -19.35 42.76 -3.62
CA ILE A 22 -19.95 41.84 -4.59
C ILE A 22 -18.86 41.10 -5.39
N ILE A 23 -17.80 41.79 -5.83
CA ILE A 23 -16.69 41.15 -6.53
C ILE A 23 -15.96 40.15 -5.64
N LEU A 24 -15.67 40.50 -4.39
CA LEU A 24 -15.06 39.60 -3.42
C LEU A 24 -15.95 38.40 -3.13
N LEU A 25 -17.25 38.61 -2.97
CA LEU A 25 -18.21 37.54 -2.75
C LEU A 25 -18.30 36.62 -3.97
N ALA A 26 -18.35 37.18 -5.19
CA ALA A 26 -18.36 36.42 -6.43
C ALA A 26 -17.06 35.61 -6.61
N TYR A 27 -15.91 36.19 -6.30
CA TYR A 27 -14.62 35.48 -6.30
C TYR A 27 -14.60 34.32 -5.29
N PHE A 28 -15.10 34.56 -4.07
CA PHE A 28 -15.18 33.51 -3.04
C PHE A 28 -16.15 32.39 -3.46
N VAL A 29 -17.31 32.75 -3.98
CA VAL A 29 -18.32 31.79 -4.45
C VAL A 29 -17.78 30.98 -5.64
N LEU A 30 -17.13 31.60 -6.62
CA LEU A 30 -16.48 30.90 -7.73
C LEU A 30 -15.40 29.95 -7.23
N ARG A 31 -14.56 30.38 -6.27
CA ARG A 31 -13.49 29.54 -5.73
C ARG A 31 -14.01 28.34 -4.92
N PHE A 32 -15.15 28.48 -4.23
CA PHE A 32 -15.73 27.42 -3.41
C PHE A 32 -16.74 26.53 -4.15
N LEU A 33 -17.34 27.00 -5.26
CA LEU A 33 -18.29 26.22 -6.07
C LEU A 33 -17.65 25.50 -7.27
N ILE A 34 -16.41 25.84 -7.67
CA ILE A 34 -15.66 25.00 -8.61
C ILE A 34 -15.19 23.77 -7.84
N VAL A 35 -16.09 22.79 -7.74
CA VAL A 35 -15.74 21.42 -7.37
C VAL A 35 -14.97 20.88 -8.56
N ASP A 36 -13.65 20.74 -8.42
CA ASP A 36 -12.82 20.06 -9.42
C ASP A 36 -13.35 18.62 -9.52
N VAL A 37 -14.07 18.32 -10.61
CA VAL A 37 -14.65 17.00 -10.79
C VAL A 37 -13.49 16.03 -10.95
N LYS A 38 -13.36 15.13 -9.97
CA LYS A 38 -12.33 14.10 -10.00
C LYS A 38 -12.49 13.28 -11.28
N ASN A 39 -11.48 13.32 -12.14
CA ASN A 39 -11.40 12.51 -13.34
C ASN A 39 -10.26 11.51 -13.16
N VAL A 40 -10.58 10.22 -13.29
CA VAL A 40 -9.61 9.13 -13.18
C VAL A 40 -9.78 8.22 -14.38
N PRO A 41 -8.72 7.90 -15.12
CA PRO A 41 -8.80 6.95 -16.23
C PRO A 41 -9.33 5.59 -15.79
N GLU A 42 -10.16 4.96 -16.62
CA GLU A 42 -10.74 3.65 -16.31
C GLU A 42 -9.65 2.59 -16.12
N ASP A 43 -8.59 2.63 -16.92
CA ASP A 43 -7.46 1.69 -16.80
C ASP A 43 -6.71 1.86 -15.48
N PHE A 44 -6.63 3.09 -14.93
CA PHE A 44 -6.10 3.31 -13.59
C PHE A 44 -7.00 2.66 -12.54
N LEU A 45 -8.32 2.85 -12.63
CA LEU A 45 -9.26 2.29 -11.65
C LEU A 45 -9.25 0.76 -11.67
N ARG A 46 -9.21 0.15 -12.86
CA ARG A 46 -9.13 -1.30 -13.03
C ARG A 46 -7.81 -1.85 -12.49
N ALA A 47 -6.68 -1.22 -12.85
CA ALA A 47 -5.38 -1.63 -12.36
C ALA A 47 -5.26 -1.49 -10.83
N ARG A 48 -5.83 -0.42 -10.26
CA ARG A 48 -5.91 -0.23 -8.81
C ARG A 48 -6.67 -1.36 -8.12
N GLN A 49 -7.84 -1.74 -8.66
CA GLN A 49 -8.65 -2.82 -8.09
C GLN A 49 -7.88 -4.14 -8.11
N GLU A 50 -7.27 -4.49 -9.24
CA GLU A 50 -6.44 -5.69 -9.37
C GLU A 50 -5.22 -5.64 -8.45
N ALA A 51 -4.55 -4.49 -8.33
CA ALA A 51 -3.42 -4.31 -7.43
C ALA A 51 -3.81 -4.58 -5.97
N SER A 52 -4.95 -4.04 -5.51
CA SER A 52 -5.45 -4.26 -4.15
C SER A 52 -5.74 -5.73 -3.87
N LEU A 53 -6.36 -6.45 -4.82
CA LEU A 53 -6.62 -7.89 -4.69
C LEU A 53 -5.32 -8.69 -4.62
N ILE A 54 -4.34 -8.38 -5.48
CA ILE A 54 -3.05 -9.08 -5.50
C ILE A 54 -2.25 -8.80 -4.22
N ALA A 55 -2.27 -7.56 -3.72
CA ALA A 55 -1.61 -7.19 -2.46
C ALA A 55 -2.21 -7.95 -1.26
N GLN A 56 -3.55 -8.07 -1.23
CA GLN A 56 -4.24 -8.84 -0.20
C GLN A 56 -3.90 -10.34 -0.27
N ASP A 57 -3.80 -10.91 -1.47
CA ASP A 57 -3.35 -12.30 -1.68
C ASP A 57 -1.92 -12.50 -1.14
N ILE A 58 -1.01 -11.56 -1.41
CA ILE A 58 0.38 -11.59 -0.92
C ILE A 58 0.43 -11.58 0.61
N VAL A 59 -0.30 -10.66 1.24
CA VAL A 59 -0.37 -10.56 2.71
C VAL A 59 -0.92 -11.85 3.32
N THR A 60 -1.96 -12.42 2.71
CA THR A 60 -2.56 -13.68 3.14
C THR A 60 -1.53 -14.82 3.06
N ILE A 61 -0.83 -14.94 1.94
CA ILE A 61 0.25 -15.93 1.75
C ILE A 61 1.35 -15.76 2.81
N SER A 62 1.81 -14.53 3.06
CA SER A 62 2.86 -14.24 4.04
C SER A 62 2.46 -14.63 5.47
N ASN A 63 1.20 -14.38 5.84
CA ASN A 63 0.64 -14.77 7.13
C ASN A 63 0.51 -16.30 7.25
N GLU A 64 0.05 -16.98 6.19
CA GLU A 64 -0.01 -18.45 6.15
C GLU A 64 1.38 -19.08 6.27
N SER A 65 2.39 -18.51 5.62
CA SER A 65 3.77 -18.98 5.73
C SER A 65 4.32 -18.82 7.15
N THR A 66 4.03 -17.72 7.83
CA THR A 66 4.39 -17.54 9.25
C THR A 66 3.79 -18.63 10.13
N ASN A 67 2.53 -18.99 9.91
CA ASN A 67 1.87 -20.09 10.63
C ASN A 67 2.52 -21.45 10.32
N SER A 68 2.79 -21.73 9.04
CA SER A 68 3.48 -22.96 8.63
C SER A 68 4.88 -23.07 9.24
N LEU A 69 5.63 -21.96 9.37
CA LEU A 69 6.93 -21.97 10.03
C LEU A 69 6.81 -22.37 11.51
N GLY A 70 5.80 -21.87 12.22
CA GLY A 70 5.50 -22.30 13.58
C GLY A 70 5.23 -23.80 13.69
N GLU A 71 4.50 -24.35 12.72
CA GLU A 71 4.21 -25.77 12.63
C GLU A 71 5.44 -26.62 12.31
N ILE A 72 6.32 -26.16 11.41
CA ILE A 72 7.61 -26.81 11.14
C ILE A 72 8.46 -26.90 12.41
N VAL A 73 8.51 -25.82 13.21
CA VAL A 73 9.22 -25.79 14.50
C VAL A 73 8.60 -26.78 15.50
N ARG A 74 7.27 -26.92 15.52
CA ARG A 74 6.59 -27.92 16.36
C ARG A 74 6.97 -29.34 15.94
N LEU A 75 6.92 -29.65 14.65
CA LEU A 75 7.27 -30.96 14.11
C LEU A 75 8.74 -31.32 14.38
N ASP A 76 9.65 -30.34 14.31
CA ASP A 76 11.05 -30.51 14.72
C ASP A 76 11.18 -30.95 16.18
N LYS A 77 10.49 -30.27 17.11
CA LYS A 77 10.48 -30.64 18.54
C LYS A 77 9.92 -32.04 18.78
N GLU A 78 8.93 -32.45 17.99
CA GLU A 78 8.33 -33.78 18.04
C GLU A 78 9.13 -34.85 17.28
N ARG A 79 10.26 -34.49 16.66
CA ARG A 79 11.09 -35.36 15.81
C ARG A 79 10.34 -35.95 14.61
N LYS A 80 9.28 -35.27 14.17
CA LYS A 80 8.43 -35.61 13.02
C LYS A 80 9.01 -35.01 11.73
N TYR A 81 10.21 -35.46 11.38
CA TYR A 81 10.99 -34.84 10.31
C TYR A 81 10.40 -35.06 8.92
N THR A 82 9.74 -36.21 8.68
CA THR A 82 9.08 -36.48 7.40
C THR A 82 7.93 -35.51 7.15
N GLU A 83 7.07 -35.30 8.15
CA GLU A 83 5.98 -34.33 8.06
C GLU A 83 6.52 -32.90 7.89
N ALA A 84 7.60 -32.56 8.62
CA ALA A 84 8.24 -31.26 8.51
C ALA A 84 8.81 -31.01 7.11
N LEU A 85 9.43 -32.01 6.49
CA LEU A 85 9.95 -31.94 5.11
C LEU A 85 8.83 -31.75 4.08
N VAL A 86 7.69 -32.44 4.25
CA VAL A 86 6.50 -32.23 3.39
C VAL A 86 6.01 -30.79 3.49
N LEU A 87 5.93 -30.24 4.71
CA LEU A 87 5.49 -28.87 4.93
C LEU A 87 6.48 -27.86 4.35
N ILE A 88 7.79 -28.09 4.47
CA ILE A 88 8.82 -27.27 3.81
C ILE A 88 8.63 -27.23 2.29
N SER A 89 8.38 -28.38 1.65
CA SER A 89 8.13 -28.42 0.21
C SER A 89 6.89 -27.61 -0.19
N LYS A 90 5.83 -27.64 0.63
CA LYS A 90 4.64 -26.81 0.43
C LYS A 90 4.95 -25.32 0.56
N GLU A 91 5.76 -24.93 1.55
CA GLU A 91 6.16 -23.52 1.73
C GLU A 91 7.04 -22.99 0.61
N LEU A 92 7.93 -23.82 0.04
CA LEU A 92 8.73 -23.42 -1.13
C LEU A 92 7.83 -23.11 -2.33
N GLU A 93 6.81 -23.92 -2.57
CA GLU A 93 5.84 -23.67 -3.64
C GLU A 93 4.98 -22.43 -3.35
N ARG A 94 4.53 -22.24 -2.12
CA ARG A 94 3.78 -21.05 -1.71
C ARG A 94 4.62 -19.77 -1.86
N ASN A 95 5.90 -19.81 -1.49
CA ASN A 95 6.84 -18.70 -1.69
C ASN A 95 7.01 -18.38 -3.20
N ARG A 96 7.12 -19.41 -4.04
CA ARG A 96 7.13 -19.24 -5.50
C ARG A 96 5.89 -18.51 -6.00
N GLN A 97 4.71 -18.88 -5.50
CA GLN A 97 3.44 -18.22 -5.84
C GLN A 97 3.41 -16.76 -5.36
N ALA A 98 3.91 -16.45 -4.16
CA ALA A 98 4.01 -15.08 -3.66
C ALA A 98 4.87 -14.21 -4.59
N ARG A 99 6.00 -14.75 -5.09
CA ARG A 99 6.85 -14.06 -6.06
C ARG A 99 6.16 -13.81 -7.39
N GLU A 100 5.39 -14.78 -7.90
CA GLU A 100 4.58 -14.57 -9.12
C GLU A 100 3.53 -13.48 -8.94
N ARG A 101 2.89 -13.42 -7.76
CA ARG A 101 1.95 -12.35 -7.41
C ARG A 101 2.64 -10.99 -7.35
N ALA A 102 3.84 -10.91 -6.80
CA ALA A 102 4.65 -9.68 -6.80
C ALA A 102 4.90 -9.13 -8.21
N ILE A 103 5.19 -10.01 -9.17
CA ILE A 103 5.39 -9.64 -10.58
C ILE A 103 4.08 -9.13 -11.20
N LYS A 104 2.95 -9.78 -10.90
CA LYS A 104 1.64 -9.30 -11.38
C LYS A 104 1.30 -7.94 -10.77
N LEU A 105 1.60 -7.73 -9.49
CA LEU A 105 1.42 -6.45 -8.82
C LEU A 105 2.24 -5.34 -9.50
N SER A 106 3.52 -5.59 -9.84
CA SER A 106 4.33 -4.59 -10.54
C SER A 106 3.75 -4.16 -11.88
N VAL A 107 3.12 -5.08 -12.62
CA VAL A 107 2.45 -4.76 -13.89
C VAL A 107 1.24 -3.84 -13.69
N GLN A 108 0.46 -4.08 -12.62
CA GLN A 108 -0.66 -3.19 -12.29
C GLN A 108 -0.19 -1.81 -11.86
N LEU A 109 0.86 -1.74 -11.04
CA LEU A 109 1.47 -0.47 -10.64
C LEU A 109 2.04 0.31 -11.82
N GLU A 110 2.66 -0.37 -12.79
CA GLU A 110 3.11 0.26 -14.02
C GLU A 110 1.94 0.86 -14.81
N THR A 111 0.81 0.13 -14.89
CA THR A 111 -0.41 0.61 -15.55
C THR A 111 -0.97 1.83 -14.85
N MET A 112 -1.02 1.83 -13.52
CA MET A 112 -1.44 2.98 -12.72
C MET A 112 -0.50 4.19 -12.94
N ALA A 113 0.82 3.96 -12.95
CA ALA A 113 1.80 5.02 -13.14
C ALA A 113 1.71 5.66 -14.54
N LYS A 114 1.48 4.88 -15.60
CA LYS A 114 1.28 5.39 -16.97
C LYS A 114 0.09 6.32 -17.10
N ASN A 115 -0.98 6.04 -16.35
CA ASN A 115 -2.23 6.80 -16.38
C ASN A 115 -2.28 7.94 -15.35
N LEU A 116 -1.20 8.14 -14.57
CA LEU A 116 -1.17 9.09 -13.46
C LEU A 116 -1.33 10.56 -13.92
N ALA A 117 -0.76 10.91 -15.07
CA ALA A 117 -0.78 12.26 -15.61
C ALA A 117 -2.18 12.71 -16.07
N GLU A 118 -3.09 11.76 -16.30
CA GLU A 118 -4.46 12.02 -16.73
C GLU A 118 -5.44 12.20 -15.55
N ILE A 119 -4.96 12.01 -14.32
CA ILE A 119 -5.76 12.18 -13.11
C ILE A 119 -5.90 13.67 -12.78
N SER A 120 -7.15 14.12 -12.65
CA SER A 120 -7.48 15.44 -12.10
C SER A 120 -8.40 15.31 -10.88
N PRO A 121 -8.33 16.24 -9.91
CA PRO A 121 -7.35 17.32 -9.81
C PRO A 121 -5.93 16.82 -9.51
N ALA A 122 -4.91 17.67 -9.69
CA ALA A 122 -3.51 17.31 -9.46
C ALA A 122 -3.25 16.77 -8.03
N SER A 123 -4.04 17.21 -7.04
CA SER A 123 -3.99 16.67 -5.68
C SER A 123 -4.38 15.19 -5.61
N ALA A 124 -5.35 14.74 -6.41
CA ALA A 124 -5.71 13.33 -6.52
C ALA A 124 -4.58 12.53 -7.19
N GLY A 125 -3.96 13.09 -8.25
CA GLY A 125 -2.77 12.50 -8.87
C GLY A 125 -1.60 12.33 -7.89
N GLN A 126 -1.36 13.31 -7.02
CA GLN A 126 -0.32 13.21 -5.99
C GLN A 126 -0.60 12.10 -4.97
N LYS A 127 -1.88 11.92 -4.57
CA LYS A 127 -2.28 10.83 -3.67
C LYS A 127 -2.14 9.45 -4.34
N ALA A 128 -2.53 9.33 -5.60
CA ALA A 128 -2.29 8.14 -6.39
C ALA A 128 -0.80 7.78 -6.47
N LEU A 129 0.08 8.77 -6.68
CA LEU A 129 1.53 8.57 -6.71
C LEU A 129 2.09 8.09 -5.36
N GLU A 130 1.61 8.67 -4.26
CA GLU A 130 2.00 8.27 -2.90
C GLU A 130 1.65 6.80 -2.63
N ALA A 131 0.44 6.38 -3.05
CA ALA A 131 0.00 5.00 -2.94
C ALA A 131 0.86 4.06 -3.80
N ILE A 132 1.07 4.38 -5.09
CA ILE A 132 1.93 3.58 -5.99
C ILE A 132 3.34 3.41 -5.41
N SER A 133 3.90 4.47 -4.83
CA SER A 133 5.22 4.45 -4.21
C SER A 133 5.28 3.51 -3.01
N SER A 134 4.23 3.50 -2.17
CA SER A 134 4.11 2.61 -1.02
C SER A 134 4.04 1.14 -1.45
N GLU A 135 3.26 0.84 -2.50
CA GLU A 135 3.11 -0.50 -3.03
C GLU A 135 4.38 -1.00 -3.77
N THR A 136 5.11 -0.08 -4.41
CA THR A 136 6.43 -0.39 -4.99
C THR A 136 7.43 -0.76 -3.91
N ALA A 137 7.44 -0.04 -2.78
CA ALA A 137 8.26 -0.39 -1.63
C ALA A 137 7.86 -1.75 -1.04
N LEU A 138 6.56 -2.08 -1.02
CA LEU A 138 6.06 -3.38 -0.57
C LEU A 138 6.63 -4.51 -1.43
N ILE A 139 6.66 -4.36 -2.76
CA ILE A 139 7.27 -5.36 -3.66
C ILE A 139 8.74 -5.60 -3.30
N SER A 140 9.51 -4.54 -3.05
CA SER A 140 10.92 -4.68 -2.65
C SER A 140 11.06 -5.47 -1.36
N ARG A 141 10.21 -5.20 -0.37
CA ARG A 141 10.18 -5.91 0.92
C ARG A 141 9.80 -7.37 0.76
N LEU A 142 8.85 -7.66 -0.13
CA LEU A 142 8.42 -9.02 -0.44
C LEU A 142 9.52 -9.85 -1.12
N ILE A 143 10.32 -9.25 -2.00
CA ILE A 143 11.48 -9.94 -2.58
C ILE A 143 12.47 -10.35 -1.49
N THR A 144 12.80 -9.43 -0.58
CA THR A 144 13.69 -9.70 0.55
C THR A 144 13.10 -10.75 1.51
N TYR A 145 11.81 -10.67 1.82
CA TYR A 145 11.08 -11.69 2.59
C TYR A 145 11.21 -13.07 1.96
N ASN A 146 10.95 -13.18 0.65
CA ASN A 146 10.99 -14.45 -0.09
C ASN A 146 12.40 -15.06 -0.10
N ASP A 147 13.45 -14.22 -0.20
CA ASP A 147 14.83 -14.65 -0.13
C ASP A 147 15.20 -15.19 1.25
N TYR A 148 14.78 -14.52 2.33
CA TYR A 148 15.00 -15.00 3.69
C TYR A 148 14.21 -16.27 3.99
N LEU A 149 12.96 -16.36 3.55
CA LEU A 149 12.12 -17.54 3.71
C LEU A 149 12.74 -18.74 2.98
N THR A 150 13.22 -18.55 1.74
CA THR A 150 13.89 -19.61 0.99
C THR A 150 15.14 -20.10 1.74
N GLN A 151 15.98 -19.17 2.22
CA GLN A 151 17.16 -19.53 3.01
C GLN A 151 16.79 -20.33 4.27
N LEU A 152 15.74 -19.92 4.99
CA LEU A 152 15.29 -20.61 6.19
C LEU A 152 14.81 -22.04 5.87
N LEU A 153 13.97 -22.18 4.86
CA LEU A 153 13.42 -23.48 4.44
C LEU A 153 14.52 -24.45 4.00
N GLU A 154 15.55 -23.94 3.31
CA GLU A 154 16.71 -24.73 2.91
C GLU A 154 17.57 -25.17 4.10
N ILE A 155 17.79 -24.30 5.09
CA ILE A 155 18.51 -24.65 6.32
C ILE A 155 17.74 -25.68 7.13
N LEU A 156 16.42 -25.52 7.29
CA LEU A 156 15.56 -26.48 7.98
C LEU A 156 15.57 -27.84 7.28
N ARG A 157 15.49 -27.85 5.95
CA ARG A 157 15.62 -29.07 5.16
C ARG A 157 16.97 -29.75 5.38
N GLY A 158 18.06 -28.99 5.37
CA GLY A 158 19.41 -29.48 5.67
C GLY A 158 19.52 -30.09 7.06
N LYS A 159 18.97 -29.41 8.08
CA LYS A 159 18.92 -29.88 9.47
C LYS A 159 18.18 -31.20 9.60
N PHE A 160 16.99 -31.33 9.01
CA PHE A 160 16.20 -32.57 9.06
C PHE A 160 16.82 -33.74 8.31
N LEU A 161 17.70 -33.45 7.35
CA LEU A 161 18.49 -34.46 6.64
C LEU A 161 19.85 -34.75 7.31
N GLY A 162 20.13 -34.16 8.47
CA GLY A 162 21.38 -34.35 9.22
C GLY A 162 22.61 -33.70 8.56
N LYS A 163 22.41 -32.66 7.76
CA LYS A 163 23.48 -31.98 6.99
C LYS A 163 23.98 -30.68 7.61
N THR A 164 23.20 -30.06 8.51
CA THR A 164 23.52 -28.75 9.12
C THR A 164 22.97 -28.67 10.54
N ASP A 165 23.57 -27.82 11.38
CA ASP A 165 23.21 -27.70 12.80
C ASP A 165 22.16 -26.59 13.09
N GLY A 166 21.84 -25.75 12.10
CA GLY A 166 20.73 -24.80 12.18
C GLY A 166 21.04 -23.43 12.79
N ASP A 167 22.31 -23.05 12.93
CA ASP A 167 22.77 -21.83 13.64
C ASP A 167 22.13 -20.50 13.18
N ARG A 168 21.59 -20.44 11.96
CA ARG A 168 20.98 -19.22 11.39
C ARG A 168 19.44 -19.20 11.44
N ILE A 169 18.80 -20.22 11.99
CA ILE A 169 17.33 -20.33 11.99
C ILE A 169 16.67 -19.14 12.72
N ALA A 170 17.13 -18.84 13.94
CA ALA A 170 16.54 -17.77 14.77
C ALA A 170 16.73 -16.37 14.14
N GLU A 171 17.91 -16.12 13.55
CA GLU A 171 18.21 -14.89 12.83
C GLU A 171 17.27 -14.71 11.64
N LEU A 172 17.10 -15.75 10.81
CA LEU A 172 16.25 -15.70 9.63
C LEU A 172 14.77 -15.53 9.99
N ILE A 173 14.27 -16.20 11.02
CA ILE A 173 12.90 -16.01 11.51
C ILE A 173 12.67 -14.55 11.91
N THR A 174 13.62 -13.93 12.60
CA THR A 174 13.51 -12.51 13.00
C THR A 174 13.43 -11.61 11.77
N LYS A 175 14.33 -11.80 10.80
CA LYS A 175 14.32 -11.05 9.53
C LYS A 175 13.01 -11.23 8.75
N ILE A 176 12.50 -12.46 8.65
CA ILE A 176 11.22 -12.78 7.99
C ILE A 176 10.07 -12.03 8.67
N ASN A 177 10.02 -12.04 10.01
CA ASN A 177 8.97 -11.35 10.76
C ASN A 177 9.06 -9.82 10.62
N ASP A 178 10.26 -9.26 10.52
CA ASP A 178 10.47 -7.83 10.30
C ASP A 178 9.99 -7.41 8.90
N GLU A 179 10.33 -8.18 7.87
CA GLU A 179 9.85 -7.91 6.52
C GLU A 179 8.33 -8.12 6.39
N ALA A 180 7.77 -9.14 7.05
CA ALA A 180 6.31 -9.36 7.08
C ALA A 180 5.56 -8.18 7.71
N ARG A 181 6.07 -7.62 8.81
CA ARG A 181 5.51 -6.41 9.43
C ARG A 181 5.59 -5.22 8.49
N ALA A 182 6.74 -4.98 7.86
CA ALA A 182 6.90 -3.89 6.90
C ALA A 182 5.96 -4.02 5.68
N ILE A 183 5.75 -5.24 5.17
CA ILE A 183 4.79 -5.53 4.09
C ILE A 183 3.37 -5.16 4.52
N ASN A 184 2.96 -5.60 5.72
CA ASN A 184 1.64 -5.31 6.26
C ASN A 184 1.42 -3.80 6.46
N ASP A 185 2.41 -3.10 7.02
CA ASP A 185 2.35 -1.65 7.23
C ASP A 185 2.24 -0.87 5.91
N LEU A 186 2.98 -1.30 4.88
CA LEU A 186 2.94 -0.68 3.55
C LEU A 186 1.60 -0.95 2.84
N ASN A 187 1.06 -2.17 2.94
CA ASN A 187 -0.26 -2.50 2.40
C ASN A 187 -1.35 -1.68 3.09
N GLN A 188 -1.27 -1.51 4.41
CA GLN A 188 -2.20 -0.64 5.14
C GLN A 188 -2.08 0.80 4.67
N LYS A 189 -0.85 1.33 4.54
CA LYS A 189 -0.61 2.69 4.04
C LYS A 189 -1.18 2.89 2.63
N PHE A 190 -1.03 1.91 1.73
CA PHE A 190 -1.62 1.95 0.39
C PHE A 190 -3.13 2.10 0.46
N ASN A 191 -3.79 1.24 1.25
CA ASN A 191 -5.25 1.26 1.41
C ASN A 191 -5.74 2.58 2.02
N ASP A 192 -5.07 3.08 3.06
CA ASP A 192 -5.40 4.36 3.70
C ASP A 192 -5.25 5.53 2.71
N THR A 193 -4.17 5.54 1.94
CA THR A 193 -3.92 6.57 0.91
C THR A 193 -4.95 6.50 -0.21
N MET A 194 -5.37 5.30 -0.61
CA MET A 194 -6.40 5.11 -1.63
C MET A 194 -7.81 5.48 -1.14
N ASN A 195 -8.10 5.27 0.15
CA ASN A 195 -9.33 5.76 0.77
C ASN A 195 -9.34 7.30 0.79
N GLU A 196 -8.23 7.95 1.14
CA GLU A 196 -8.11 9.41 1.05
C GLU A 196 -8.25 9.92 -0.39
N PHE A 197 -7.68 9.19 -1.35
CA PHE A 197 -7.84 9.46 -2.77
C PHE A 197 -9.32 9.40 -3.16
N ASP A 198 -10.10 8.44 -2.68
CA ASP A 198 -11.53 8.28 -3.03
C ASP A 198 -12.47 9.30 -2.38
N LEU A 199 -12.10 9.85 -1.22
CA LEU A 199 -12.90 10.83 -0.49
C LEU A 199 -12.74 12.28 -1.01
N LYS A 200 -11.72 12.57 -1.81
CA LYS A 200 -11.38 13.91 -2.33
C LYS A 200 -11.30 13.91 -3.85
#